data_AF-A0A5R8Y4H8-F1
#
_entry.id   AF-A0A5R8Y4H8-F1
#
_cell.length_a   1.000
_cell.length_b   1.000
_cell.length_c   1.000
_cell.angle_alpha   90.00
_cell.angle_beta   90.00
_cell.angle_gamma   90.00
#
_symmetry.space_group_name_H-M   'P 1'
#
loop_
_entity.id
_entity.type
_entity.pdbx_description
1 polymer ?
#
loop_
_entity_poly.entity_id
_entity_poly.type
_entity_poly.pdbx_seq_one_letter_code
_entity_poly.pdbx_strand_id
1 'polypeptide(L)'
;MARDSQEQKELKIKALTEAIDILKDESSPSNNQVTFNKVVNLANELYSSKLLRNISPTSLKNPTSEDFINIKKIIEEYRVEYKKIKTAAPKKSMQEVSKLKTQVKNLVEQIAKFHDEKLLLTEQLNLKDRAIENLKNERDRLYDEIKILKISNGN
;
A
#
# COMPACT_ATOMS: atom_id res chain seq x y z
N MET A 1 -28.86 0.10 24.00
CA MET A 1 -28.19 0.03 22.68
C MET A 1 -28.84 -1.10 21.89
N ALA A 2 -29.26 -0.87 20.65
CA ALA A 2 -29.89 -1.91 19.83
C ALA A 2 -28.91 -3.06 19.57
N ARG A 3 -29.36 -4.28 19.85
CA ARG A 3 -28.64 -5.54 19.63
C ARG A 3 -28.45 -5.72 18.12
N ASP A 4 -27.25 -6.09 17.70
CA ASP A 4 -26.99 -6.37 16.29
C ASP A 4 -27.88 -7.54 15.81
N SER A 5 -28.29 -7.52 14.54
CA SER A 5 -28.95 -8.66 13.93
C SER A 5 -28.00 -9.85 13.87
N GLN A 6 -28.55 -11.06 13.76
CA GLN A 6 -27.76 -12.28 13.64
C GLN A 6 -26.82 -12.24 12.42
N GLU A 7 -27.31 -11.75 11.28
CA GLU A 7 -26.50 -11.57 10.07
C GLU A 7 -25.31 -10.63 10.28
N GLN A 8 -25.52 -9.51 10.98
CA GLN A 8 -24.43 -8.57 11.28
C GLN A 8 -23.42 -9.17 12.26
N LYS A 9 -23.88 -9.99 13.19
CA LYS A 9 -23.00 -10.73 14.09
C LYS A 9 -22.13 -11.73 13.31
N GLU A 10 -22.72 -12.52 12.42
CA GLU A 10 -22.00 -13.48 11.58
C GLU A 10 -21.00 -12.79 10.66
N LEU A 11 -21.37 -11.66 10.07
CA LEU A 11 -20.49 -10.87 9.21
C LEU A 11 -19.29 -10.31 10.00
N LYS A 12 -19.49 -9.87 11.24
CA LYS A 12 -18.41 -9.45 12.14
C LYS A 12 -17.47 -10.60 12.47
N ILE A 13 -18.00 -11.78 12.77
CA ILE A 13 -17.18 -12.96 13.04
C ILE A 13 -16.35 -13.33 11.81
N LYS A 14 -16.97 -13.37 10.63
CA LYS A 14 -16.26 -13.63 9.36
C LYS A 14 -15.13 -12.63 9.11
N ALA A 15 -15.41 -11.33 9.27
CA ALA A 15 -14.41 -10.28 9.09
C ALA A 15 -13.22 -10.45 10.06
N LEU A 16 -13.48 -10.83 11.30
CA LEU A 16 -12.45 -11.07 12.32
C LEU A 16 -11.60 -12.30 12.01
N THR A 17 -12.22 -13.40 11.57
CA THR A 17 -11.49 -14.63 11.20
C THR A 17 -10.60 -14.39 9.99
N GLU A 18 -11.11 -13.74 8.94
CA GLU A 18 -10.34 -13.41 7.74
C GLU A 18 -9.19 -12.45 8.05
N ALA A 19 -9.43 -11.44 8.90
CA ALA A 19 -8.37 -10.56 9.37
C ALA A 19 -7.29 -11.31 10.16
N ILE A 20 -7.66 -12.31 10.98
CA ILE A 20 -6.68 -13.14 11.70
C ILE A 20 -5.81 -13.92 10.72
N ASP A 21 -6.39 -14.55 9.71
CA ASP A 21 -5.64 -15.38 8.76
C ASP A 21 -4.66 -14.52 7.95
N ILE A 22 -5.08 -13.36 7.45
CA ILE A 22 -4.19 -12.41 6.77
C ILE A 22 -3.05 -11.97 7.70
N LEU A 23 -3.37 -11.61 8.96
CA LEU A 23 -2.35 -11.15 9.91
C LEU A 23 -1.40 -12.29 10.34
N LYS A 24 -1.82 -13.56 10.31
CA LYS A 24 -0.92 -14.69 10.53
C LYS A 24 0.11 -14.78 9.41
N ASP A 25 -0.31 -14.61 8.16
CA ASP A 25 0.57 -14.64 7.00
C ASP A 25 1.54 -13.44 6.98
N GLU A 26 1.09 -12.27 7.44
CA GLU A 26 1.94 -11.08 7.57
C GLU A 26 2.86 -11.08 8.80
N SER A 27 2.66 -12.03 9.72
CA SER A 27 3.49 -12.14 10.92
C SER A 27 4.84 -12.75 10.59
N SER A 28 5.87 -12.27 11.27
CA SER A 28 7.23 -12.78 11.16
C SER A 28 7.78 -13.13 12.54
N PRO A 29 8.82 -13.99 12.68
CA PRO A 29 9.39 -14.30 13.99
C PRO A 29 9.81 -13.08 14.83
N SER A 30 10.06 -11.93 14.19
CA SER A 30 10.44 -10.68 14.82
C SER A 30 9.26 -9.72 15.08
N ASN A 31 8.12 -9.88 14.41
CA ASN A 31 6.95 -9.02 14.58
C ASN A 31 5.63 -9.79 14.54
N ASN A 32 4.91 -9.79 15.67
CA ASN A 32 3.55 -10.34 15.77
C ASN A 32 2.52 -9.31 15.27
N GLN A 33 1.78 -9.67 14.23
CA GLN A 33 0.70 -8.84 13.70
C GLN A 33 -0.67 -9.19 14.31
N VAL A 34 -0.86 -10.43 14.78
CA VAL A 34 -2.11 -10.92 15.35
C VAL A 34 -2.29 -10.38 16.78
N THR A 35 -2.73 -9.13 16.88
CA THR A 35 -3.07 -8.45 18.13
C THR A 35 -4.50 -7.93 18.06
N PHE A 36 -5.19 -7.83 19.20
CA PHE A 36 -6.59 -7.40 19.24
C PHE A 36 -6.88 -6.13 18.44
N ASN A 37 -6.03 -5.10 18.58
CA ASN A 37 -6.24 -3.84 17.86
C ASN A 37 -6.05 -4.00 16.35
N LYS A 38 -5.00 -4.72 15.90
CA LYS A 38 -4.73 -4.91 14.47
C LYS A 38 -5.80 -5.76 13.79
N VAL A 39 -6.25 -6.83 14.46
CA VAL A 39 -7.34 -7.69 13.97
C VAL A 39 -8.62 -6.87 13.80
N VAL A 40 -8.98 -6.05 14.78
CA VAL A 40 -10.20 -5.21 14.70
C VAL A 40 -10.08 -4.14 13.63
N ASN A 41 -8.93 -3.47 13.53
CA ASN A 41 -8.73 -2.44 12.51
C ASN A 41 -8.82 -3.05 11.10
N LEU A 42 -8.10 -4.13 10.84
CA LEU A 42 -8.14 -4.79 9.54
C LEU A 42 -9.53 -5.35 9.21
N ALA A 43 -10.22 -5.97 10.17
CA ALA A 43 -11.58 -6.45 9.96
C ALA A 43 -12.55 -5.31 9.58
N ASN A 44 -12.43 -4.15 10.26
CA ASN A 44 -13.23 -2.98 9.95
C ASN A 44 -12.86 -2.36 8.59
N GLU A 45 -11.60 -2.40 8.18
CA GLU A 45 -11.16 -1.93 6.86
C GLU A 45 -11.71 -2.83 5.74
N LEU A 46 -11.51 -4.15 5.86
CA LEU A 46 -11.94 -5.17 4.88
C LEU A 46 -13.47 -5.18 4.67
N TYR A 47 -14.24 -4.92 5.72
CA TYR A 47 -15.70 -4.99 5.70
C TYR A 47 -16.37 -3.63 5.96
N SER A 48 -15.65 -2.52 5.76
CA SER A 48 -16.11 -1.15 6.02
C SER A 48 -17.46 -0.82 5.36
N SER A 49 -17.71 -1.32 4.14
CA SER A 49 -18.95 -1.10 3.40
C SER A 49 -20.10 -2.06 3.77
N LYS A 50 -19.82 -3.14 4.51
CA LYS A 50 -20.78 -4.22 4.84
C LYS A 50 -21.21 -4.21 6.30
N LEU A 51 -20.39 -3.64 7.17
CA LEU A 51 -20.67 -3.50 8.60
C LEU A 51 -21.55 -2.29 8.86
N LEU A 52 -22.69 -2.49 9.53
CA LEU A 52 -23.52 -1.36 9.96
C LEU A 52 -22.82 -0.50 11.03
N ARG A 53 -21.97 -1.13 11.84
CA ARG A 53 -21.13 -0.45 12.84
C ARG A 53 -19.81 -1.18 12.99
N ASN A 54 -18.74 -0.40 13.15
CA ASN A 54 -17.41 -0.92 13.40
C ASN A 54 -17.39 -1.85 14.62
N ILE A 55 -16.60 -2.90 14.52
CA ILE A 55 -16.25 -3.77 15.63
C ILE A 55 -15.43 -2.95 16.62
N SER A 56 -15.82 -2.95 17.89
CA SER A 56 -15.06 -2.29 18.95
C SER A 56 -13.94 -3.20 19.44
N PRO A 57 -12.74 -2.67 19.73
CA PRO A 57 -11.68 -3.43 20.40
C PRO A 57 -12.13 -4.08 21.72
N THR A 58 -13.07 -3.46 22.42
CA THR A 58 -13.61 -3.99 23.68
C THR A 58 -14.37 -5.29 23.46
N SER A 59 -15.01 -5.48 22.31
CA SER A 59 -15.75 -6.70 21.97
C SER A 59 -14.87 -7.95 21.93
N LEU A 60 -13.57 -7.79 21.64
CA LEU A 60 -12.59 -8.89 21.72
C LEU A 60 -11.85 -8.96 23.06
N LYS A 61 -11.63 -7.81 23.73
CA LYS A 61 -10.94 -7.82 25.03
C LYS A 61 -11.82 -8.42 26.13
N ASN A 62 -13.09 -8.04 26.14
CA ASN A 62 -14.10 -8.45 27.11
C ASN A 62 -15.33 -9.04 26.38
N PRO A 63 -15.18 -10.19 25.70
CA PRO A 63 -16.26 -10.80 24.94
C PRO A 63 -17.33 -11.37 25.87
N THR A 64 -18.59 -11.23 25.47
CA THR A 64 -19.75 -11.76 26.21
C THR A 64 -20.43 -12.92 25.51
N SER A 65 -20.19 -13.10 24.20
CA SER A 65 -20.74 -14.20 23.42
C SER A 65 -19.66 -15.23 23.07
N GLU A 66 -20.05 -16.50 23.01
CA GLU A 66 -19.16 -17.62 22.73
C GLU A 66 -18.29 -17.43 21.47
N ASP A 67 -18.87 -16.93 20.38
CA ASP A 67 -18.12 -16.71 19.12
C ASP A 67 -16.94 -15.74 19.32
N PHE A 68 -17.19 -14.62 20.01
CA PHE A 68 -16.15 -13.64 20.30
C PHE A 68 -15.14 -14.15 21.36
N ILE A 69 -15.57 -15.04 22.27
CA ILE A 69 -14.67 -15.74 23.20
C ILE A 69 -13.71 -16.64 22.42
N ASN A 70 -14.21 -17.38 21.42
CA ASN A 70 -13.40 -18.23 20.56
C ASN A 70 -12.40 -17.43 19.73
N ILE A 71 -12.81 -16.30 19.13
CA ILE A 71 -11.90 -15.40 18.42
C ILE A 71 -10.81 -14.86 19.36
N LYS A 72 -11.17 -14.45 20.58
CA LYS A 72 -10.19 -14.02 21.59
C LYS A 72 -9.18 -15.13 21.89
N LYS A 73 -9.65 -16.35 22.09
CA LYS A 73 -8.81 -17.53 22.37
C LYS A 73 -7.82 -17.79 21.23
N ILE A 74 -8.25 -17.73 19.97
CA ILE A 74 -7.37 -17.90 18.80
C ILE A 74 -6.22 -16.87 18.81
N ILE A 75 -6.55 -15.60 19.10
CA ILE A 75 -5.53 -14.52 19.17
C ILE A 75 -4.54 -14.79 20.31
N GLU A 76 -5.03 -15.23 21.47
CA GLU A 76 -4.19 -15.52 22.64
C GLU A 76 -3.30 -16.76 22.43
N GLU A 77 -3.84 -17.82 21.83
CA GLU A 77 -3.11 -19.03 21.47
C GLU A 77 -1.99 -18.73 20.47
N TYR A 78 -2.29 -17.98 19.41
CA TYR A 78 -1.29 -17.54 18.44
C TYR A 78 -0.20 -16.71 19.12
N ARG A 79 -0.55 -15.83 20.07
CA ARG A 79 0.44 -15.06 20.82
C ARG A 79 1.36 -15.94 21.65
N VAL A 80 0.87 -17.03 22.23
CA VAL A 80 1.68 -18.00 22.99
C VAL A 80 2.60 -18.76 22.04
N GLU A 81 2.08 -19.25 20.93
CA GLU A 81 2.86 -19.94 19.89
C GLU A 81 3.97 -19.04 19.33
N TYR A 82 3.62 -17.80 18.98
CA TYR A 82 4.57 -16.78 18.54
C TYR A 82 5.71 -16.58 19.52
N LYS A 83 5.44 -16.55 20.83
CA LYS A 83 6.50 -16.42 21.85
C LYS A 83 7.47 -17.60 21.78
N LYS A 84 6.99 -18.82 21.58
CA LYS A 84 7.83 -20.02 21.42
C LYS A 84 8.72 -19.90 20.17
N ILE A 85 8.14 -19.51 19.04
CA ILE A 85 8.87 -19.30 17.78
C ILE A 85 9.93 -18.21 17.95
N LYS A 86 9.57 -17.07 18.55
CA LYS A 86 10.49 -15.96 18.82
C LYS A 86 11.67 -16.39 19.70
N THR A 87 11.44 -17.26 20.70
CA THR A 87 12.52 -17.77 21.55
C THR A 87 13.39 -18.82 20.86
N ALA A 88 12.81 -19.62 19.96
CA ALA A 88 13.52 -20.65 19.21
C ALA A 88 14.33 -20.09 18.03
N ALA A 89 13.90 -18.95 17.46
CA ALA A 89 14.56 -18.33 16.32
C ALA A 89 15.93 -17.74 16.71
N PRO A 90 17.01 -18.04 15.94
CA PRO A 90 18.32 -17.43 16.18
C PRO A 90 18.27 -15.91 16.06
N LYS A 91 18.78 -15.19 17.08
CA LYS A 91 18.83 -13.72 17.09
C LYS A 91 19.53 -13.14 15.86
N LYS A 92 20.55 -13.83 15.33
CA LYS A 92 21.30 -13.43 14.13
C LYS A 92 20.39 -13.38 12.88
N SER A 93 19.62 -14.44 12.65
CA SER A 93 18.68 -14.50 11.51
C SER A 93 17.60 -13.43 11.60
N MET A 94 17.08 -13.14 12.80
CA MET A 94 16.11 -12.05 12.98
C MET A 94 16.70 -10.67 12.66
N GLN A 95 17.96 -10.42 13.01
CA GLN A 95 18.66 -9.17 12.68
C GLN A 95 18.89 -9.03 11.18
N GLU A 96 19.28 -10.11 10.50
CA GLU A 96 19.48 -10.12 9.04
C GLU A 96 18.17 -9.83 8.29
N VAL A 97 17.07 -10.48 8.69
CA VAL A 97 15.73 -10.20 8.12
C VAL A 97 15.34 -8.74 8.32
N SER A 98 15.61 -8.16 9.49
CA SER A 98 15.32 -6.75 9.76
C SER A 98 16.16 -5.82 8.87
N LYS A 99 17.45 -6.13 8.65
CA LYS A 99 18.32 -5.36 7.75
C LYS A 99 17.82 -5.41 6.31
N LEU A 100 17.48 -6.62 5.83
CA LEU A 100 16.93 -6.83 4.49
C LEU A 100 15.62 -6.05 4.30
N LYS A 101 14.73 -6.06 5.30
CA LYS A 101 13.48 -5.29 5.24
C LYS A 101 13.72 -3.78 5.09
N THR A 102 14.68 -3.23 5.81
CA THR A 102 15.08 -1.82 5.67
C THR A 102 15.68 -1.55 4.30
N GLN A 103 16.54 -2.44 3.79
CA GLN A 103 17.12 -2.31 2.44
C GLN A 103 16.03 -2.31 1.36
N VAL A 104 15.06 -3.23 1.44
CA VAL A 104 13.93 -3.28 0.51
C VAL A 104 13.13 -1.98 0.56
N LYS A 105 12.82 -1.47 1.77
CA LYS A 105 12.10 -0.19 1.92
C LYS A 105 12.85 0.97 1.25
N ASN A 106 14.15 1.08 1.49
CA ASN A 106 14.98 2.14 0.91
C ASN A 106 15.04 2.03 -0.62
N LEU A 107 15.11 0.80 -1.16
CA LEU A 107 15.10 0.57 -2.61
C LEU A 107 13.76 0.98 -3.23
N VAL A 108 12.64 0.67 -2.58
CA VAL A 108 11.30 1.10 -3.04
C VAL A 108 11.19 2.62 -3.08
N GLU A 109 11.67 3.32 -2.05
CA GLU A 109 11.69 4.79 -2.02
C GLU A 109 12.57 5.38 -3.13
N GLN A 110 13.72 4.76 -3.44
CA GLN A 110 14.58 5.18 -4.54
C GLN A 110 13.93 4.96 -5.91
N ILE A 111 13.26 3.81 -6.11
CA ILE A 111 12.53 3.53 -7.35
C ILE A 111 11.43 4.57 -7.58
N ALA A 112 10.68 4.94 -6.54
CA ALA A 112 9.66 5.97 -6.65
C ALA A 112 10.26 7.32 -7.06
N LYS A 113 11.38 7.75 -6.44
CA LYS A 113 12.08 8.98 -6.83
C LYS A 113 12.56 8.95 -8.28
N PHE A 114 13.17 7.86 -8.73
CA PHE A 114 13.63 7.73 -10.12
C PHE A 114 12.45 7.71 -11.10
N HIS A 115 11.31 7.18 -10.71
CA HIS A 115 10.10 7.23 -11.53
C HIS A 115 9.61 8.68 -11.69
N ASP A 116 9.56 9.46 -10.62
CA ASP A 116 9.14 10.87 -10.66
C ASP A 116 10.13 11.73 -11.48
N GLU A 117 11.44 11.52 -11.28
CA GLU A 117 12.49 12.19 -12.08
C GLU A 117 12.36 11.86 -13.57
N LYS A 118 12.08 10.60 -13.91
CA LYS A 118 11.86 10.17 -15.30
C LYS A 118 10.65 10.88 -15.93
N LEU A 119 9.55 11.02 -15.19
CA LEU A 119 8.36 11.74 -15.68
C LEU A 119 8.70 13.20 -15.98
N LEU A 120 9.37 13.89 -15.05
CA LEU A 120 9.78 15.27 -15.22
C LEU A 120 10.70 15.46 -16.44
N LEU A 121 11.69 14.59 -16.60
CA LEU A 121 12.60 14.63 -17.75
C LEU A 121 11.87 14.37 -19.07
N THR A 122 10.88 13.47 -19.07
CA THR A 122 10.06 13.19 -20.25
C THR A 122 9.23 14.41 -20.66
N GLU A 123 8.64 15.12 -19.69
CA GLU A 123 7.91 16.38 -19.95
C GLU A 123 8.83 17.46 -20.52
N GLN A 124 10.02 17.64 -19.94
CA GLN A 124 11.01 18.61 -20.43
C GLN A 124 11.48 18.27 -21.85
N LEU A 125 11.67 16.99 -22.17
CA LEU A 125 12.05 16.54 -23.50
C LEU A 125 10.95 16.90 -24.52
N ASN A 126 9.69 16.59 -24.19
CA ASN A 126 8.54 16.91 -25.05
C ASN A 126 8.41 18.42 -25.31
N LEU A 127 8.69 19.27 -24.31
CA LEU A 127 8.71 20.73 -24.49
C LEU A 127 9.83 21.18 -25.44
N LYS A 128 11.02 20.59 -25.30
CA LYS A 128 12.16 20.88 -26.19
C LYS A 128 11.88 20.42 -27.62
N ASP A 129 11.29 19.25 -27.81
CA ASP A 129 10.93 18.73 -29.14
C ASP A 129 9.92 19.63 -29.84
N ARG A 130 8.89 20.11 -29.12
CA ARG A 130 7.94 21.11 -29.67
C ARG A 130 8.64 22.42 -30.04
N ALA A 131 9.56 22.91 -29.20
CA ALA A 131 10.30 24.13 -29.49
C ALA A 131 11.17 23.98 -30.74
N ILE A 132 11.85 22.83 -30.89
CA ILE A 132 12.65 22.50 -32.08
C ILE A 132 11.76 22.47 -33.33
N GLU A 133 10.58 21.85 -33.24
CA GLU A 133 9.65 21.77 -34.37
C GLU A 133 9.16 23.14 -34.81
N ASN A 134 8.80 24.00 -33.85
CA ASN A 134 8.42 25.39 -34.16
C ASN A 134 9.56 26.16 -34.84
N LEU A 135 10.80 26.01 -34.36
CA LEU A 135 11.97 26.66 -34.96
C LEU A 135 12.26 26.14 -36.37
N LYS A 136 12.06 24.84 -36.64
CA LYS A 136 12.20 24.29 -37.99
C LYS A 136 11.17 24.88 -38.94
N ASN A 137 9.91 24.93 -38.52
CA ASN A 137 8.83 25.51 -39.32
C ASN A 137 9.07 26.98 -39.64
N GLU A 138 9.52 27.77 -38.65
CA GLU A 138 9.84 29.18 -38.87
C GLU A 138 11.04 29.36 -39.80
N ARG A 139 12.10 28.55 -39.63
CA ARG A 139 13.26 28.56 -40.54
C ARG A 139 12.83 28.28 -41.98
N ASP A 140 12.01 27.27 -42.19
CA ASP A 140 11.58 26.85 -43.53
C ASP A 140 10.73 27.94 -44.18
N ARG A 141 9.82 28.55 -43.43
CA ARG A 141 9.06 29.72 -43.87
C ARG A 141 9.97 30.88 -44.29
N LEU A 142 10.97 31.23 -43.48
CA LEU A 142 11.90 32.32 -43.79
C LEU A 142 12.73 32.01 -45.05
N TYR A 143 13.11 30.75 -45.28
CA TYR A 143 13.79 30.36 -46.51
C TYR A 143 12.91 30.51 -47.75
N ASP A 144 11.62 30.17 -47.65
CA ASP A 144 10.67 30.39 -48.73
C ASP A 144 10.47 31.88 -49.02
N GLU A 145 10.35 32.73 -47.99
CA GLU A 145 10.26 34.19 -48.14
C GLU A 145 11.50 34.78 -48.83
N ILE A 146 12.71 34.37 -48.42
CA ILE A 146 13.96 34.78 -49.06
C ILE A 146 14.00 34.37 -50.53
N LYS A 147 13.53 33.15 -50.85
CA LYS A 147 13.49 32.64 -52.23
C LYS A 147 12.56 33.47 -53.10
N ILE A 148 11.38 33.83 -52.59
CA ILE A 148 10.42 34.71 -53.27
C ILE A 148 11.04 36.10 -53.51
N LEU A 149 11.63 36.71 -52.48
CA LEU A 149 12.25 38.03 -52.60
C LEU A 149 13.40 38.07 -53.61
N LYS A 150 14.22 37.01 -53.68
CA LYS A 150 15.29 36.90 -54.68
C LYS A 150 14.76 36.83 -56.11
N ILE A 151 13.63 36.16 -56.33
CA ILE A 151 12.97 36.10 -57.65
C ILE A 151 12.42 37.49 -58.01
N SER A 152 11.76 38.17 -57.08
CA SER A 152 11.15 39.49 -57.31
C SER A 152 12.16 40.61 -57.56
N ASN A 153 13.36 40.55 -56.98
CA ASN A 153 14.41 41.55 -57.14
C ASN A 153 15.41 41.24 -58.27
N GLY A 154 15.22 40.14 -59.01
CA GLY A 154 16.11 39.68 -60.08
C GLY A 154 15.71 40.12 -61.51
N ASN A 155 14.77 41.06 -61.64
CA ASN A 155 14.41 41.73 -62.90
C ASN A 155 14.95 43.15 -62.96
#